data_AF-A0A4Q5SS76-F1
#
_entry.id   AF-A0A4Q5SS76-F1
#
_cell.length_a   1.000
_cell.length_b   1.000
_cell.length_c   1.000
_cell.angle_alpha   90.00
_cell.angle_beta   90.00
_cell.angle_gamma   90.00
#
_symmetry.space_group_name_H-M   'P 1'
#
loop_
_entity.id
_entity.type
_entity.pdbx_description
1 polymer ?
#
loop_
_entity_poly.entity_id
_entity_poly.type
_entity_poly.pdbx_seq_one_letter_code
_entity_poly.pdbx_strand_id
1 'polypeptide(L)'
;KFLVSTLNDYDKTAANLDKMVATWSAGDPVALGETMNEGMRDTPEVAKVLLTDRNARWAEWIEARMAKPGTVFLAVGAGHLAGNDSVQAYLAKRNLTATRVTY
;
A
#
# COMPACT_ATOMS: atom_id res chain seq x y z
N LYS A 1 -3.74 -9.04 18.92
CA LYS A 1 -3.75 -10.27 18.08
C LYS A 1 -2.74 -10.18 16.94
N PHE A 2 -2.62 -9.04 16.26
CA PHE A 2 -1.60 -8.83 15.20
C PHE A 2 -0.17 -9.20 15.62
N LEU A 3 0.36 -8.60 16.70
CA LEU A 3 1.73 -8.89 17.17
C LEU A 3 1.95 -10.37 17.56
N VAL A 4 0.89 -11.08 17.96
CA VAL A 4 0.95 -12.51 18.29
C VAL A 4 0.94 -13.36 17.01
N SER A 5 0.19 -12.95 15.97
CA SER A 5 0.25 -13.56 14.65
C SER A 5 1.64 -13.44 14.04
N THR A 6 2.32 -12.29 14.20
CA THR A 6 3.71 -12.11 13.75
C THR A 6 4.66 -13.13 14.38
N LEU A 7 4.47 -13.48 15.66
CA LEU A 7 5.27 -14.50 16.33
C LEU A 7 4.94 -15.92 15.85
N ASN A 8 3.69 -16.18 15.48
CA ASN A 8 3.25 -17.48 14.97
C ASN A 8 3.71 -17.77 13.54
N ASP A 9 3.96 -16.73 12.73
CA ASP A 9 4.49 -16.84 11.36
C ASP A 9 6.03 -16.76 11.30
N TYR A 10 6.73 -16.95 12.43
CA TYR A 10 8.20 -16.90 12.48
C TYR A 10 8.86 -17.84 11.47
N ASP A 11 8.36 -19.07 11.34
CA ASP A 11 8.89 -20.06 10.39
C ASP A 11 8.72 -19.64 8.92
N LYS A 12 7.72 -18.79 8.62
CA LYS A 12 7.48 -18.22 7.29
C LYS A 12 8.21 -16.90 7.06
N THR A 13 8.81 -16.33 8.11
CA THR A 13 9.39 -14.98 8.07
C THR A 13 10.55 -14.91 7.08
N ALA A 14 11.42 -15.92 7.03
CA ALA A 14 12.52 -15.95 6.07
C ALA A 14 12.01 -15.96 4.61
N ALA A 15 11.08 -16.85 4.28
CA ALA A 15 10.51 -16.93 2.92
C ALA A 15 9.75 -15.65 2.53
N ASN A 16 9.03 -15.04 3.47
CA ASN A 16 8.35 -13.77 3.24
C ASN A 16 9.33 -12.63 3.02
N LEU A 17 10.43 -12.58 3.78
CA LEU A 17 11.50 -11.60 3.57
C LEU A 17 12.18 -11.79 2.22
N ASP A 18 12.49 -13.02 1.82
CA ASP A 18 13.08 -13.31 0.50
C ASP A 18 12.16 -12.84 -0.63
N LYS A 19 10.85 -13.06 -0.50
CA LYS A 19 9.83 -12.58 -1.44
C LYS A 19 9.76 -11.04 -1.47
N MET A 20 9.84 -10.39 -0.32
CA MET A 20 9.88 -8.92 -0.25
C MET A 20 11.13 -8.36 -0.92
N VAL A 21 12.31 -8.95 -0.69
CA VAL A 21 13.57 -8.54 -1.34
C VAL A 21 13.48 -8.73 -2.86
N ALA A 22 12.98 -9.88 -3.32
CA ALA A 22 12.83 -10.17 -4.74
C ALA A 22 11.90 -9.15 -5.43
N THR A 23 10.70 -8.93 -4.87
CA THR A 23 9.73 -7.96 -5.43
C THR A 23 10.21 -6.52 -5.38
N TRP A 24 10.93 -6.13 -4.31
CA TRP A 24 11.60 -4.83 -4.23
C TRP A 24 12.64 -4.65 -5.34
N SER A 25 13.53 -5.64 -5.52
CA SER A 25 14.60 -5.61 -6.52
C SER A 25 14.09 -5.56 -7.97
N ALA A 26 12.91 -6.15 -8.21
CA ALA A 26 12.22 -6.12 -9.49
C ALA A 26 11.45 -4.81 -9.74
N GLY A 27 11.37 -3.92 -8.75
CA GLY A 27 10.60 -2.69 -8.84
C GLY A 27 9.09 -2.91 -8.90
N ASP A 28 8.60 -3.98 -8.26
CA ASP A 28 7.17 -4.33 -8.18
C ASP A 28 6.57 -3.96 -6.81
N PRO A 29 6.13 -2.70 -6.62
CA PRO A 29 5.55 -2.25 -5.37
C PRO A 29 4.19 -2.88 -5.08
N VAL A 30 3.48 -3.39 -6.10
CA VAL A 30 2.17 -4.02 -5.89
C VAL A 30 2.38 -5.40 -5.26
N ALA A 31 3.22 -6.24 -5.85
CA ALA A 31 3.54 -7.56 -5.29
C ALA A 31 4.22 -7.46 -3.92
N LEU A 32 5.09 -6.46 -3.73
CA LEU A 32 5.67 -6.17 -2.42
C LEU A 32 4.60 -5.78 -1.40
N GLY A 33 3.71 -4.85 -1.75
CA GLY A 33 2.62 -4.41 -0.89
C GLY A 33 1.66 -5.56 -0.52
N GLU A 34 1.36 -6.46 -1.45
CA GLU A 34 0.53 -7.64 -1.17
C GLU A 34 1.16 -8.58 -0.14
N THR A 35 2.47 -8.82 -0.25
CA THR A 35 3.23 -9.63 0.70
C THR A 35 3.30 -8.96 2.07
N MET A 36 3.55 -7.64 2.11
CA MET A 36 3.54 -6.87 3.36
C MET A 36 2.17 -6.85 4.05
N ASN A 37 1.09 -6.82 3.26
CA ASN A 37 -0.26 -6.71 3.77
C ASN A 37 -0.88 -8.05 4.18
N GLU A 38 -0.22 -9.18 3.90
CA GLU A 38 -0.73 -10.52 4.14
C GLU A 38 -1.12 -10.75 5.61
N GLY A 39 -0.21 -10.48 6.55
CA GLY A 39 -0.48 -10.63 7.99
C GLY A 39 -1.52 -9.65 8.55
N MET A 40 -1.85 -8.57 7.83
CA MET A 40 -2.92 -7.65 8.22
C MET A 40 -4.31 -8.17 7.82
N ARG A 41 -4.41 -9.16 6.92
CA ARG A 41 -5.71 -9.76 6.53
C ARG A 41 -6.42 -10.44 7.70
N ASP A 42 -5.65 -11.01 8.63
CA ASP A 42 -6.16 -11.66 9.83
C ASP A 42 -6.59 -10.68 10.94
N THR A 43 -6.33 -9.37 10.73
CA THR A 43 -6.70 -8.27 11.64
C THR A 43 -7.31 -7.11 10.84
N PRO A 44 -8.53 -7.28 10.29
CA PRO A 44 -9.14 -6.32 9.38
C PRO A 44 -9.31 -4.93 9.99
N GLU A 45 -9.47 -4.82 11.30
CA GLU A 45 -9.51 -3.54 12.02
C GLU A 45 -8.19 -2.77 11.93
N VAL A 46 -7.06 -3.46 11.96
CA VAL A 46 -5.72 -2.86 11.81
C VAL A 46 -5.50 -2.44 10.36
N ALA A 47 -5.81 -3.32 9.41
CA ALA A 47 -5.73 -3.03 7.98
C ALA A 47 -6.57 -1.79 7.62
N LYS A 48 -7.79 -1.70 8.16
CA LYS A 48 -8.69 -0.56 7.94
C LYS A 48 -8.06 0.75 8.40
N VAL A 49 -7.53 0.81 9.61
CA VAL A 49 -6.98 2.06 10.18
C VAL A 49 -5.68 2.47 9.49
N LEU A 50 -4.78 1.51 9.27
CA LEU A 50 -3.43 1.78 8.76
C LEU A 50 -3.36 1.92 7.25
N LEU A 51 -4.25 1.30 6.50
CA LEU A 51 -4.26 1.33 5.04
C LEU A 51 -5.52 1.99 4.51
N THR A 52 -6.69 1.36 4.62
CA THR A 52 -7.91 1.78 3.93
C THR A 52 -8.32 3.21 4.28
N ASP A 53 -8.43 3.53 5.57
CA ASP A 53 -8.84 4.86 6.04
C ASP A 53 -7.76 5.92 5.74
N ARG A 54 -6.48 5.54 5.78
CA ARG A 54 -5.37 6.44 5.41
C ARG A 54 -5.37 6.73 3.91
N ASN A 55 -5.59 5.71 3.08
CA ASN A 55 -5.68 5.83 1.62
C ASN A 55 -6.88 6.70 1.21
N ALA A 56 -8.02 6.55 1.88
CA ALA A 56 -9.19 7.41 1.65
C ALA A 56 -8.91 8.88 1.96
N ARG A 57 -8.27 9.17 3.11
CA ARG A 57 -7.86 10.54 3.49
C ARG A 57 -6.82 11.11 2.54
N TRP A 58 -5.85 10.31 2.09
CA TRP A 58 -4.89 10.76 1.09
C TRP A 58 -5.53 11.06 -0.25
N ALA A 59 -6.48 10.24 -0.71
CA ALA A 59 -7.15 10.50 -1.97
C ALA A 59 -7.95 11.82 -1.94
N GLU A 60 -8.59 12.14 -0.82
CA GLU A 60 -9.24 13.45 -0.61
C GLU A 60 -8.24 14.60 -0.66
N TRP A 61 -7.10 14.47 0.03
CA TRP A 61 -6.05 15.48 0.01
C TRP A 61 -5.45 15.66 -1.39
N ILE A 62 -5.20 14.56 -2.12
CA ILE A 62 -4.64 14.59 -3.47
C ILE A 62 -5.61 15.29 -4.42
N GLU A 63 -6.90 14.96 -4.37
CA GLU A 63 -7.92 15.63 -5.19
C GLU A 63 -7.93 17.15 -4.93
N ALA A 64 -7.95 17.57 -3.68
CA ALA A 64 -7.87 18.98 -3.31
C ALA A 64 -6.55 19.63 -3.79
N ARG A 65 -5.44 18.88 -3.77
CA ARG A 65 -4.15 19.38 -4.26
C ARG A 65 -4.15 19.55 -5.78
N MET A 66 -4.81 18.67 -6.53
CA MET A 66 -4.86 18.74 -8.00
C MET A 66 -5.58 19.99 -8.52
N ALA A 67 -6.42 20.64 -7.71
CA ALA A 67 -7.06 21.92 -8.04
C ALA A 67 -6.09 23.12 -8.05
N LYS A 68 -4.82 22.93 -7.64
CA LYS A 68 -3.80 23.98 -7.59
C LYS A 68 -2.67 23.66 -8.58
N PRO A 69 -2.13 24.64 -9.32
CA PRO A 69 -0.98 24.39 -10.20
C PRO A 69 0.27 23.87 -9.46
N GLY A 70 1.19 23.25 -10.20
CA GLY A 70 2.49 22.80 -9.72
C GLY A 70 2.57 21.29 -9.41
N THR A 71 3.80 20.81 -9.25
CA THR A 71 4.13 19.40 -9.03
C THR A 71 4.41 19.14 -7.55
N VAL A 72 3.91 18.01 -7.02
CA VAL A 72 4.20 17.55 -5.66
C VAL A 72 4.70 16.11 -5.73
N PHE A 73 5.71 15.81 -4.92
CA PHE A 73 6.15 14.44 -4.68
C PHE A 73 5.49 13.91 -3.40
N LEU A 74 4.81 12.76 -3.49
CA LEU A 74 4.20 12.06 -2.35
C LEU A 74 4.88 10.70 -2.18
N ALA A 75 5.63 10.54 -1.09
CA ALA A 75 6.23 9.26 -0.74
C ALA A 75 5.25 8.43 0.10
N VAL A 76 5.02 7.17 -0.31
CA VAL A 76 4.20 6.21 0.41
C VAL A 76 4.92 4.86 0.50
N GLY A 77 4.57 4.05 1.51
CA GLY A 77 5.03 2.66 1.59
C GLY A 77 4.30 1.75 0.60
N ALA A 78 4.94 0.67 0.17
CA ALA A 78 4.40 -0.28 -0.82
C ALA A 78 3.02 -0.85 -0.44
N GLY A 79 2.76 -1.05 0.85
CA GLY A 79 1.45 -1.50 1.34
C GLY A 79 0.27 -0.60 0.95
N HIS A 80 0.52 0.68 0.62
CA HIS A 80 -0.52 1.62 0.17
C HIS A 80 -0.84 1.54 -1.34
N LEU A 81 -0.02 0.80 -2.10
CA LEU A 81 -0.15 0.65 -3.55
C LEU A 81 -0.79 -0.68 -3.95
N ALA A 82 -1.05 -1.58 -2.99
CA ALA A 82 -1.58 -2.91 -3.23
C ALA A 82 -3.08 -3.03 -2.88
N GLY A 83 -3.78 -3.89 -3.63
CA GLY A 83 -5.17 -4.26 -3.37
C GLY A 83 -6.23 -3.24 -3.80
N ASN A 84 -7.50 -3.63 -3.60
CA ASN A 84 -8.69 -2.88 -4.05
C ASN A 84 -8.95 -1.58 -3.27
N ASP A 85 -8.30 -1.42 -2.12
CA ASP A 85 -8.36 -0.23 -1.27
C ASP A 85 -7.04 0.57 -1.31
N SER A 86 -6.18 0.33 -2.31
CA SER A 86 -4.97 1.13 -2.54
C SER A 86 -5.30 2.61 -2.75
N VAL A 87 -4.34 3.49 -2.50
CA VAL A 87 -4.52 4.93 -2.77
C VAL A 87 -4.89 5.17 -4.24
N GLN A 88 -4.33 4.39 -5.17
CA GLN A 88 -4.63 4.48 -6.60
C GLN A 88 -6.09 4.08 -6.90
N ALA A 89 -6.61 3.05 -6.23
CA ALA A 89 -8.02 2.67 -6.37
C ALA A 89 -8.97 3.77 -5.86
N TYR A 90 -8.62 4.45 -4.76
CA TYR A 90 -9.39 5.60 -4.28
C TYR A 90 -9.28 6.82 -5.20
N LEU A 91 -8.14 7.05 -5.85
CA LEU A 91 -7.99 8.11 -6.86
C LEU A 91 -8.88 7.86 -8.07
N ALA A 92 -8.96 6.61 -8.55
CA ALA A 92 -9.84 6.26 -9.66
C ALA A 92 -11.33 6.55 -9.36
N LYS A 93 -11.78 6.29 -8.13
CA LYS A 93 -13.15 6.64 -7.66
C LYS A 93 -13.43 8.16 -7.68
N ARG A 94 -12.37 8.98 -7.72
CA ARG A 94 -12.41 10.45 -7.81
C ARG A 94 -12.10 10.97 -9.23
N ASN A 95 -12.16 10.10 -10.24
CA ASN A 95 -11.82 10.43 -11.64
C ASN A 95 -10.37 10.91 -11.84
N LEU A 96 -9.46 10.55 -10.94
CA LEU A 96 -8.03 10.84 -11.06
C LEU A 96 -7.28 9.60 -11.56
N THR A 97 -6.43 9.79 -12.57
CA THR A 97 -5.63 8.70 -13.16
C THR A 97 -4.23 8.68 -12.57
N ALA A 98 -3.80 7.53 -12.07
CA ALA A 98 -2.43 7.29 -11.65
C ALA A 98 -1.69 6.48 -12.71
N THR A 99 -0.65 7.06 -13.31
CA THR A 99 0.16 6.42 -14.35
C THR A 99 1.55 6.11 -13.81
N ARG A 100 2.00 4.87 -13.99
CA ARG A 100 3.39 4.50 -13.67
C ARG A 100 4.33 5.17 -14.69
N VAL A 101 5.30 5.92 -14.18
CA VAL A 101 6.39 6.48 -15.00
C VAL A 101 7.50 5.43 -15.07
N THR A 102 7.84 4.97 -16.27
CA THR A 102 9.00 4.10 -16.51
C THR A 102 10.24 4.95 -16.68
N TYR A 103 11.34 4.55 -16.03
CA TYR A 103 12.67 5.13 -16.19
C TYR A 103 13.62 4.07 -16.75
#